data_AF-A0A943G043-F1
#
_entry.id   AF-A0A943G043-F1
#
_cell.length_a   1.000
_cell.length_b   1.000
_cell.length_c   1.000
_cell.angle_alpha   90.00
_cell.angle_beta   90.00
_cell.angle_gamma   90.00
#
_symmetry.space_group_name_H-M   'P 1'
#
loop_
_entity.id
_entity.type
_entity.pdbx_description
1 polymer ?
#
loop_
_entity_poly.entity_id
_entity_poly.type
_entity_poly.pdbx_seq_one_letter_code
_entity_poly.pdbx_strand_id
1 'polypeptide(L)' 'MTQVTVKNGNLDMALRKFKQKVARDGVPSECKKRECYDKPGVRRRAAKKEGIKNSRKRNKANRDRD' A
#
# COMPACT_ATOMS: atom_id res chain seq x y z
N MET A 1 -8.39 5.34 -11.10
CA MET A 1 -9.33 4.27 -10.71
C MET A 1 -8.70 2.91 -11.01
N THR A 2 -8.74 1.98 -10.06
CA THR A 2 -8.30 0.59 -10.26
C THR A 2 -9.32 -0.18 -11.09
N GLN A 3 -8.90 -0.77 -12.20
CA GLN A 3 -9.71 -1.71 -12.99
C GLN A 3 -9.04 -3.08 -13.07
N VAL A 4 -9.85 -4.15 -13.07
CA VAL A 4 -9.44 -5.54 -13.26
C VAL A 4 -10.41 -6.22 -14.22
N THR A 5 -9.91 -6.68 -15.36
CA THR A 5 -10.68 -7.46 -16.32
C THR A 5 -10.85 -8.89 -15.82
N VAL A 6 -12.08 -9.41 -15.84
CA VAL A 6 -12.37 -10.81 -15.55
C VAL A 6 -11.95 -11.66 -16.73
N LYS A 7 -11.16 -12.72 -16.48
CA LYS A 7 -10.75 -13.68 -17.51
C LYS A 7 -11.45 -15.01 -17.27
N ASN A 8 -11.96 -15.63 -18.33
CA ASN A 8 -12.53 -16.99 -18.33
C ASN A 8 -13.69 -17.18 -17.33
N GLY A 9 -14.46 -16.12 -17.05
CA GLY A 9 -15.59 -16.18 -16.10
C GLY A 9 -15.20 -16.33 -14.62
N ASN A 10 -13.91 -16.38 -14.27
CA ASN A 10 -13.49 -16.61 -12.89
C ASN A 10 -13.51 -15.31 -12.06
N LEU A 11 -14.66 -15.05 -11.45
CA LEU A 11 -14.93 -13.84 -10.67
C LEU A 11 -14.11 -13.78 -9.38
N ASP A 12 -13.99 -14.88 -8.64
CA ASP A 12 -13.28 -14.90 -7.35
C ASP A 12 -11.81 -14.54 -7.49
N MET A 13 -11.15 -15.07 -8.53
CA MET A 13 -9.78 -14.68 -8.83
C MET A 13 -9.67 -13.20 -9.20
N ALA A 14 -10.64 -12.66 -9.94
CA ALA A 14 -10.67 -11.24 -10.29
C ALA A 14 -10.85 -10.36 -9.05
N LEU A 15 -11.74 -10.72 -8.13
CA LEU A 15 -11.97 -10.02 -6.87
C LEU A 15 -10.73 -10.02 -5.98
N ARG A 16 -10.04 -11.17 -5.86
CA ARG A 16 -8.79 -11.26 -5.10
C ARG A 16 -7.70 -10.36 -5.69
N LYS A 17 -7.55 -10.35 -7.03
CA LYS A 17 -6.60 -9.48 -7.73
C LYS A 17 -6.97 -8.01 -7.55
N PHE A 18 -8.26 -7.67 -7.63
CA PHE A 18 -8.76 -6.32 -7.41
C PHE A 18 -8.43 -5.83 -6.00
N LYS A 19 -8.75 -6.62 -4.97
CA LYS A 19 -8.40 -6.30 -3.57
C LYS A 19 -6.91 -6.04 -3.40
N GLN A 20 -6.07 -6.89 -4.01
CA GLN A 20 -4.63 -6.72 -3.93
C GLN A 20 -4.15 -5.46 -4.67
N LYS A 21 -4.74 -5.14 -5.83
CA LYS A 21 -4.41 -3.94 -6.61
C LYS A 21 -4.82 -2.67 -5.86
N VAL A 22 -6.03 -2.62 -5.30
CA VAL A 22 -6.50 -1.52 -4.45
C VAL A 22 -5.60 -1.31 -3.23
N ALA A 23 -5.14 -2.39 -2.60
CA ALA A 23 -4.22 -2.30 -1.47
C ALA A 23 -2.83 -1.77 -1.89
N ARG A 24 -2.32 -2.17 -3.06
CA ARG A 24 -1.04 -1.66 -3.61
C ARG A 24 -1.11 -0.18 -3.97
N ASP A 25 -2.24 0.26 -4.53
CA ASP A 25 -2.48 1.65 -4.91
C ASP A 25 -2.61 2.56 -3.67
N GLY A 26 -2.73 2.00 -2.46
CA GLY A 26 -2.63 2.75 -1.21
C GLY A 26 -3.88 3.52 -0.82
N VAL A 27 -4.95 3.46 -1.62
CA VAL A 27 -6.25 4.12 -1.39
C VAL A 27 -6.77 3.95 0.05
N PRO A 28 -6.89 2.73 0.61
CA PRO A 28 -7.40 2.58 1.98
C PRO A 28 -6.47 3.19 3.05
N SER A 29 -5.16 3.22 2.80
CA SER A 29 -4.20 3.87 3.70
C SER A 29 -4.29 5.38 3.61
N GLU A 30 -4.56 5.92 2.42
CA GLU A 30 -4.77 7.35 2.21
C GLU A 30 -6.07 7.85 2.84
N CYS A 31 -7.16 7.10 2.70
CA CYS A 31 -8.43 7.40 3.37
C CYS A 31 -8.21 7.56 4.89
N LYS A 32 -7.55 6.59 5.54
CA LYS A 32 -7.23 6.65 6.96
C LYS A 32 -6.36 7.85 7.35
N LYS A 33 -5.40 8.23 6.50
CA LYS A 33 -4.54 9.40 6.73
C LYS A 33 -5.29 10.73 6.58
N ARG A 34 -6.47 10.73 5.95
CA ARG A 34 -7.29 11.93 5.70
C ARG A 34 -8.53 12.01 6.59
N GLU A 35 -8.82 10.99 7.41
CA GLU A 35 -9.97 10.97 8.34
C GLU A 35 -9.93 12.15 9.33
N CYS A 36 -8.73 12.56 9.75
CA CYS A 36 -8.52 13.65 10.70
C CYS A 36 -7.49 14.65 10.16
N TYR A 37 -7.56 15.90 10.62
CA TYR A 37 -6.48 16.85 10.37
C TYR A 37 -5.26 16.54 11.25
N ASP A 38 -4.13 16.29 10.59
CA ASP A 38 -2.82 16.24 11.24
C ASP A 38 -1.99 17.48 10.92
N LYS A 39 -1.44 18.10 11.97
CA LYS A 39 -0.50 19.23 11.83
C LYS A 39 0.68 18.84 10.90
N PRO A 40 1.19 19.74 10.05
CA PRO A 40 2.28 19.44 9.10
C PRO A 40 3.52 18.80 9.73
N GLY A 41 3.87 19.19 10.97
CA GLY A 41 4.98 18.57 11.70
C GLY A 41 4.76 17.09 12.04
N VAL A 42 3.52 16.71 12.39
CA VAL A 42 3.13 15.32 12.68
C VAL A 42 3.20 14.50 11.39
N ARG A 43 2.65 15.04 10.29
CA ARG A 43 2.72 14.41 8.95
C ARG A 43 4.16 14.17 8.50
N ARG A 44 5.05 15.15 8.67
CA ARG A 44 6.48 15.03 8.33
C ARG A 44 7.19 13.94 9.15
N ARG A 45 6.91 13.87 10.45
CA ARG A 45 7.49 12.84 11.34
C ARG A 45 6.99 11.43 10.97
N ALA A 46 5.69 11.30 10.68
CA ALA A 46 5.10 10.05 10.24
C ALA A 46 5.71 9.56 8.91
N ALA A 47 5.83 10.44 7.91
CA ALA A 47 6.44 10.13 6.62
C ALA A 47 7.89 9.64 6.76
N LYS A 48 8.70 10.31 7.59
CA LYS A 48 10.09 9.89 7.87
C LYS A 48 10.14 8.50 8.50
N LYS A 49 9.26 8.23 9.48
CA LYS A 49 9.16 6.91 10.14
C LYS A 49 8.75 5.81 9.16
N GLU A 50 7.81 6.09 8.27
CA GLU A 50 7.37 5.15 7.21
C GLU A 50 8.52 4.85 6.22
N GLY A 51 9.26 5.88 5.79
CA GLY A 51 10.42 5.72 4.91
C GLY A 51 11.52 4.84 5.51
N ILE A 52 11.86 5.04 6.79
CA ILE A 52 12.84 4.20 7.50
C ILE A 52 12.38 2.75 7.58
N LYS A 53 11.10 2.50 7.90
CA LYS A 53 10.53 1.14 7.93
C LYS A 53 10.64 0.46 6.57
N ASN A 54 10.31 1.18 5.49
CA ASN A 54 10.37 0.65 4.14
C ASN A 54 11.81 0.33 3.68
N SER A 55 12.77 1.20 4.00
CA SER A 55 14.19 0.96 3.72
C SER A 55 14.69 -0.29 4.45
N ARG A 56 14.41 -0.42 5.76
CA ARG A 56 14.80 -1.62 6.53
C ARG A 56 14.20 -2.90 5.96
N LYS A 57 12.93 -2.86 5.54
CA LYS A 57 12.26 -4.02 4.91
C LYS A 57 12.92 -4.40 3.58
N ARG A 58 13.29 -3.41 2.75
CA ARG A 58 14.00 -3.66 1.48
C ARG A 58 15.38 -4.25 1.71
N ASN A 59 16.16 -3.68 2.63
CA ASN A 59 17.50 -4.18 2.93
C ASN A 59 17.47 -5.61 3.45
N LYS A 60 16.51 -5.95 4.31
CA LYS A 60 16.30 -7.33 4.78
C LYS A 60 16.00 -8.27 3.60
N ALA A 61 15.07 -7.88 2.72
CA ALA A 61 14.69 -8.69 1.57
C ALA A 61 15.81 -8.85 0.51
N ASN A 62 16.80 -7.95 0.51
CA ASN A 62 18.00 -8.09 -0.32
C ASN A 62 19.01 -9.03 0.34
N ARG A 63 19.23 -8.92 1.66
CA ARG A 63 20.12 -9.83 2.40
C ARG A 63 19.65 -11.29 2.33
N ASP A 64 18.34 -11.52 2.42
CA ASP A 64 17.77 -12.88 2.34
C ASP A 64 17.83 -13.47 0.90
N ARG A 65 18.30 -12.68 -0.08
CA ARG A 65 18.40 -13.07 -1.49
C ARG A 65 19.83 -13.42 -1.93
N ASP A 66 20.83 -13.02 -1.16
CA ASP A 66 22.25 -13.40 -1.31
C ASP A 66 22.50 -14.73 -0.57
#